data_AF-A0A7D3ZF86-F1
#
_entry.id   AF-A0A7D3ZF86-F1
#
_cell.length_a   1.000
_cell.length_b   1.000
_cell.length_c   1.000
_cell.angle_alpha   90.00
_cell.angle_beta   90.00
_cell.angle_gamma   90.00
#
_symmetry.space_group_name_H-M   'P 1'
#
loop_
_entity.id
_entity.type
_entity.pdbx_description
1 polymer ?
#
loop_
_entity_poly.entity_id
_entity_poly.type
_entity_poly.pdbx_seq_one_letter_code
_entity_poly.pdbx_strand_id
1 'polypeptide(L)'
;MTKPDVVRIVGTERPDGLALRTAGLNEHGLPELSADGLPPYLGQGWARVLGEAARVFAATHDYPMELTLAPDVLVRLWPDEHGGIMLLPPEDFVGGLDAWRRHVVLRLFPEARV
;
A
#
# COMPACT_ATOMS: atom_id res chain seq x y z
N MET A 1 -4.84 -24.18 18.08
CA MET A 1 -4.76 -23.77 16.67
C MET A 1 -4.82 -22.26 16.66
N THR A 2 -3.67 -21.59 16.72
CA THR A 2 -3.59 -20.13 16.60
C THR A 2 -4.13 -19.77 15.22
N LYS A 3 -5.05 -18.79 15.15
CA LYS A 3 -5.52 -18.23 13.89
C LYS A 3 -4.28 -17.83 13.10
N PRO A 4 -4.17 -18.06 11.78
CA PRO A 4 -3.08 -17.46 11.02
C PRO A 4 -3.10 -15.96 11.32
N ASP A 5 -1.95 -15.36 11.66
CA ASP A 5 -1.86 -13.94 11.95
C ASP A 5 -2.23 -13.18 10.66
N VAL A 6 -3.48 -12.72 10.60
CA VAL A 6 -4.03 -12.08 9.42
C VAL A 6 -3.64 -10.61 9.47
N VAL A 7 -2.76 -10.19 8.56
CA VAL A 7 -2.57 -8.76 8.27
C VAL A 7 -3.90 -8.20 7.75
N ARG A 8 -4.45 -7.24 8.49
CA ARG A 8 -5.71 -6.56 8.14
C ARG A 8 -5.40 -5.21 7.52
N ILE A 9 -6.31 -4.69 6.70
CA ILE A 9 -6.28 -3.30 6.25
C ILE A 9 -7.30 -2.53 7.06
N VAL A 10 -6.86 -1.49 7.75
CA VAL A 10 -7.69 -0.54 8.49
C VAL A 10 -7.75 0.78 7.73
N GLY A 11 -8.91 1.43 7.76
CA GLY A 11 -9.13 2.69 7.08
C GLY A 11 -9.77 3.71 8.00
N THR A 12 -9.36 4.96 7.87
CA THR A 12 -9.88 6.11 8.62
C THR A 12 -10.11 7.26 7.65
N GLU A 13 -11.31 7.84 7.66
CA GLU A 13 -11.57 9.07 6.92
C GLU A 13 -10.93 10.27 7.63
N ARG A 14 -10.26 11.12 6.86
CA ARG A 14 -9.62 12.35 7.30
C ARG A 14 -10.05 13.53 6.40
N PRO A 15 -9.85 14.80 6.83
CA PRO A 15 -10.20 15.96 6.02
C PRO A 15 -9.52 16.00 4.63
N ASP A 16 -8.35 15.39 4.50
CA ASP A 16 -7.53 15.32 3.28
C ASP A 16 -7.79 14.05 2.45
N GLY A 17 -8.68 13.16 2.90
CA GLY A 17 -9.05 11.93 2.19
C GLY A 17 -9.06 10.70 3.09
N LEU A 18 -9.04 9.53 2.49
CA LEU A 18 -8.96 8.26 3.20
C LEU A 18 -7.50 7.94 3.53
N ALA A 19 -7.24 7.60 4.80
CA ALA A 19 -5.98 7.02 5.25
C ALA A 19 -6.18 5.52 5.40
N LEU A 20 -5.34 4.72 4.74
CA LEU A 20 -5.32 3.26 4.86
C LEU A 20 -3.99 2.80 5.46
N ARG A 21 -4.04 1.80 6.33
CA ARG A 21 -2.85 1.21 6.95
C ARG A 21 -3.02 -0.30 7.11
N THR A 22 -1.93 -1.05 7.03
CA THR A 22 -1.91 -2.44 7.50
C THR A 22 -1.97 -2.49 9.03
N ALA A 23 -2.45 -3.61 9.56
CA ALA A 23 -2.41 -3.93 10.97
C ALA A 23 -2.04 -5.40 11.14
N GLY A 24 -0.87 -5.66 11.73
CA GLY A 24 -0.35 -6.99 12.03
C GLY A 24 1.07 -7.23 11.54
N LEU A 25 1.64 -6.38 10.67
CA LEU A 25 3.04 -6.53 10.26
C LEU A 25 4.00 -6.32 11.42
N ASN A 26 3.68 -5.39 12.33
CA ASN A 26 4.51 -5.09 13.50
C ASN A 26 4.66 -6.30 14.43
N GLU A 27 3.66 -7.18 14.49
CA GLU A 27 3.69 -8.41 15.29
C GLU A 27 4.75 -9.40 14.77
N HIS A 28 5.20 -9.21 13.53
CA HIS A 28 6.27 -9.97 12.88
C HIS A 28 7.57 -9.16 12.73
N GLY A 29 7.70 -8.01 13.42
CA GLY A 29 8.90 -7.18 13.39
C GLY A 29 9.06 -6.31 12.13
N LEU A 30 8.00 -6.13 11.35
CA LEU A 30 7.98 -5.31 10.14
C LEU A 30 7.09 -4.07 10.36
N PRO A 31 7.49 -2.87 9.90
CA PRO A 31 6.63 -1.70 10.02
C PRO A 31 5.36 -1.85 9.18
N GLU A 32 4.27 -1.28 9.67
CA GLU A 32 3.01 -1.25 8.93
C GLU A 32 3.14 -0.39 7.66
N LEU A 33 2.51 -0.83 6.57
CA LEU A 33 2.42 -0.09 5.32
C LEU A 33 1.20 0.84 5.33
N SER A 34 1.30 2.00 4.68
CA SER A 34 0.27 3.04 4.68
C SER A 34 0.08 3.71 3.32
N ALA A 35 -1.08 4.32 3.15
CA ALA A 35 -1.41 5.22 2.04
C ALA A 35 -2.42 6.27 2.54
N ASP A 36 -1.98 7.54 2.56
CA ASP A 36 -2.74 8.66 3.12
C ASP A 36 -3.27 9.62 2.06
N GLY A 37 -4.32 10.39 2.38
CA GLY A 37 -4.93 11.35 1.46
C GLY A 37 -5.48 10.69 0.18
N LEU A 38 -6.00 9.46 0.28
CA LEU A 38 -6.59 8.77 -0.86
C LEU A 38 -7.96 9.39 -1.19
N PRO A 39 -8.24 9.69 -2.46
CA PRO A 39 -9.61 9.93 -2.89
C PRO A 39 -10.53 8.76 -2.48
N PRO A 40 -11.73 8.99 -1.94
CA PRO A 40 -12.60 7.91 -1.43
C PRO A 40 -12.88 6.79 -2.44
N TYR A 41 -13.03 7.15 -3.73
CA TYR A 41 -13.29 6.18 -4.81
C TYR A 41 -12.12 5.20 -5.05
N LEU A 42 -10.91 5.51 -4.56
CA LEU A 42 -9.75 4.63 -4.66
C LEU A 42 -9.59 3.69 -3.45
N GLY A 43 -10.36 3.88 -2.38
CA GLY A 43 -10.16 3.18 -1.10
C GLY A 43 -10.16 1.66 -1.22
N GLN A 44 -11.17 1.08 -1.89
CA GLN A 44 -11.24 -0.38 -2.06
C GLN A 44 -10.08 -0.92 -2.92
N GLY A 45 -9.73 -0.21 -3.99
CA GLY A 45 -8.60 -0.58 -4.83
C GLY A 45 -7.29 -0.57 -4.04
N TRP A 46 -7.06 0.49 -3.28
CA TRP A 46 -5.86 0.67 -2.47
C TRP A 46 -5.76 -0.28 -1.28
N ALA A 47 -6.89 -0.71 -0.70
CA ALA A 47 -6.87 -1.80 0.28
C ALA A 47 -6.31 -3.10 -0.33
N ARG A 48 -6.66 -3.42 -1.59
CA ARG A 48 -6.10 -4.57 -2.30
C ARG A 48 -4.60 -4.37 -2.62
N VAL A 49 -4.20 -3.16 -3.02
CA VAL A 49 -2.79 -2.81 -3.25
C VAL A 49 -1.96 -3.03 -1.99
N LEU A 50 -2.42 -2.52 -0.83
CA LEU A 50 -1.74 -2.70 0.45
C LEU A 50 -1.67 -4.18 0.86
N GLY A 51 -2.71 -4.97 0.58
CA GLY A 51 -2.69 -6.42 0.83
C GLY A 51 -1.59 -7.13 0.03
N GLU A 52 -1.47 -6.83 -1.27
CA GLU A 52 -0.39 -7.39 -2.09
C GLU A 52 0.99 -6.87 -1.67
N ALA A 53 1.10 -5.58 -1.36
CA ALA A 53 2.34 -4.99 -0.88
C ALA A 53 2.79 -5.62 0.44
N ALA A 54 1.87 -5.83 1.40
CA ALA A 54 2.16 -6.49 2.66
C ALA A 54 2.64 -7.93 2.45
N ARG A 55 2.01 -8.68 1.53
CA ARG A 55 2.43 -10.03 1.18
C ARG A 55 3.84 -10.08 0.62
N VAL A 56 4.18 -9.17 -0.31
CA VAL A 56 5.51 -9.09 -0.90
C VAL A 56 6.53 -8.61 0.13
N PHE A 57 6.22 -7.55 0.87
CA PHE A 57 7.07 -6.95 1.89
C PHE A 57 7.42 -7.95 3.00
N ALA A 58 6.46 -8.75 3.46
CA ALA A 58 6.69 -9.78 4.46
C ALA A 58 7.55 -10.96 3.96
N ALA A 59 7.66 -11.16 2.65
CA ALA A 59 8.55 -12.16 2.06
C ALA A 59 9.99 -11.65 1.87
N THR A 60 10.19 -10.32 1.88
CA THR A 60 11.51 -9.70 1.88
C THR A 60 12.16 -9.89 3.26
N HIS A 61 13.39 -10.40 3.26
CA HIS A 61 14.18 -10.56 4.49
C HIS A 61 14.98 -9.30 4.86
N ASP A 62 14.93 -8.30 3.98
CA ASP A 62 15.54 -6.98 4.12
C ASP A 62 14.47 -5.89 4.07
N TYR A 63 14.84 -4.67 4.44
CA TYR A 63 14.01 -3.48 4.33
C TYR A 63 14.33 -2.72 3.03
N PRO A 64 13.67 -3.02 1.91
CA PRO A 64 14.00 -2.38 0.65
C PRO A 64 13.46 -0.95 0.61
N MET A 65 14.11 -0.09 -0.17
CA MET A 65 13.55 1.23 -0.50
C MET A 65 12.43 1.16 -1.55
N GLU A 66 12.29 0.00 -2.22
CA GLU A 66 11.33 -0.21 -3.31
C GLU A 66 10.75 -1.62 -3.27
N LEU A 67 9.49 -1.77 -3.67
CA LEU A 67 8.85 -3.07 -3.89
C LEU A 67 8.37 -3.18 -5.33
N THR A 68 8.57 -4.35 -5.91
CA THR A 68 7.93 -4.71 -7.19
C THR A 68 6.72 -5.60 -6.91
N LEU A 69 5.54 -5.11 -7.24
CA LEU A 69 4.27 -5.84 -7.15
C LEU A 69 3.97 -6.49 -8.50
N ALA A 70 3.51 -7.75 -8.52
CA ALA A 70 3.17 -8.42 -9.77
C ALA A 70 1.94 -7.78 -10.43
N PRO A 71 1.93 -7.52 -11.76
CA PRO A 71 2.90 -7.93 -12.76
C PRO A 71 3.83 -6.78 -13.17
N ASP A 72 4.80 -6.41 -12.34
CA ASP A 72 5.82 -5.37 -12.61
C ASP A 72 5.36 -3.92 -12.36
N VAL A 73 4.71 -3.69 -11.21
CA VAL A 73 4.44 -2.34 -10.68
C VAL A 73 5.45 -2.01 -9.58
N LEU A 74 6.33 -1.05 -9.85
CA LEU A 74 7.29 -0.52 -8.88
C LEU A 74 6.61 0.50 -7.95
N VAL A 75 6.84 0.35 -6.65
CA VAL A 75 6.45 1.31 -5.62
C VAL A 75 7.65 1.64 -4.74
N ARG A 76 7.82 2.90 -4.36
CA ARG A 76 8.82 3.30 -3.36
C ARG A 76 8.23 3.18 -1.97
N LEU A 77 9.07 2.79 -1.03
CA LEU A 77 8.78 2.72 0.39
C LEU A 77 9.42 3.91 1.09
N TRP A 78 8.61 4.72 1.78
CA TRP A 78 9.10 5.90 2.48
C TRP A 78 8.56 5.99 3.90
N PRO A 79 9.40 6.23 4.92
CA PRO A 79 8.94 6.39 6.30
C PRO A 79 7.86 7.46 6.43
N ASP A 80 6.76 7.11 7.09
CA ASP A 80 5.74 8.08 7.48
C ASP A 80 6.03 8.66 8.87
N GLU A 81 5.32 9.73 9.24
CA GLU A 81 5.47 10.41 10.53
C GLU A 81 4.95 9.59 11.73
N HIS A 82 4.28 8.47 11.47
CA HIS A 82 3.66 7.59 12.45
C HIS A 82 4.38 6.22 12.55
N GLY A 83 5.66 6.16 12.16
CA GLY A 83 6.49 4.96 12.23
C GLY A 83 6.04 3.82 11.31
N GLY A 84 5.18 4.10 10.34
CA GLY A 84 4.82 3.21 9.24
C GLY A 84 5.61 3.54 7.98
N ILE A 85 5.21 2.89 6.88
CA ILE A 85 5.81 3.06 5.57
C ILE A 85 4.78 3.37 4.51
N MET A 86 4.88 4.56 3.96
CA MET A 86 4.00 5.02 2.90
C MET A 86 4.48 4.49 1.54
N LEU A 87 3.52 4.01 0.75
CA LEU A 87 3.74 3.66 -0.66
C LEU A 87 3.69 4.92 -1.53
N LEU A 88 4.77 5.16 -2.28
CA LEU A 88 4.92 6.31 -3.15
C LEU A 88 5.22 5.91 -4.60
N PRO A 89 4.94 6.78 -5.58
CA PRO A 89 5.34 6.56 -6.96
C PRO A 89 6.86 6.44 -7.10
N PRO A 90 7.36 5.75 -8.14
CA PRO A 90 8.76 5.83 -8.55
C PRO A 90 9.25 7.27 -8.65
N GLU A 91 10.55 7.50 -8.40
CA GLU A 91 11.12 8.86 -8.37
C GLU A 91 11.00 9.57 -9.73
N ASP A 92 11.06 8.81 -10.81
CA ASP A 92 10.94 9.28 -12.20
C ASP A 92 9.49 9.39 -12.70
N PHE A 93 8.49 9.10 -11.86
CA PHE A 93 7.09 9.20 -12.27
C PHE A 93 6.69 10.65 -12.52
N VAL A 94 6.17 10.92 -13.71
CA VAL A 94 5.65 12.24 -14.10
C VAL A 94 4.12 12.24 -14.01
N GLY A 95 3.58 13.04 -13.09
CA GLY A 95 2.14 13.24 -12.96
C GLY A 95 1.69 13.52 -11.52
N GLY A 96 0.38 13.62 -11.32
CA GLY A 96 -0.20 13.76 -9.98
C GLY A 96 -0.28 12.43 -9.23
N LEU A 97 -0.19 12.49 -7.90
CA LEU A 97 -0.24 11.32 -7.02
C LEU A 97 -1.51 10.48 -7.23
N ASP A 98 -2.67 11.11 -7.38
CA ASP A 98 -3.93 10.40 -7.63
C ASP A 98 -3.98 9.69 -8.99
N ALA A 99 -3.34 10.27 -10.01
CA ALA A 99 -3.24 9.65 -11.32
C ALA A 99 -2.36 8.40 -11.27
N TRP A 100 -1.23 8.45 -10.56
CA TRP A 100 -0.41 7.28 -10.26
C TRP A 100 -1.20 6.24 -9.49
N ARG A 101 -1.90 6.64 -8.42
CA ARG A 101 -2.69 5.75 -7.57
C ARG A 101 -3.75 4.98 -8.35
N ARG A 102 -4.45 5.68 -9.24
CA ARG A 102 -5.40 5.06 -10.17
C ARG A 102 -4.68 4.11 -11.13
N HIS A 103 -3.54 4.50 -11.68
CA HIS A 103 -2.77 3.66 -12.58
C HIS A 103 -2.34 2.34 -11.92
N VAL A 104 -1.84 2.38 -10.68
CA VAL A 104 -1.46 1.20 -9.90
C VAL A 104 -2.63 0.24 -9.76
N VAL A 105 -3.80 0.72 -9.33
CA VAL A 105 -5.00 -0.12 -9.19
C VAL A 105 -5.38 -0.77 -10.51
N LEU A 106 -5.40 0.00 -11.61
CA LEU A 106 -5.78 -0.51 -12.94
C LEU A 106 -4.76 -1.47 -13.55
N ARG A 107 -3.49 -1.42 -13.12
CA ARG A 107 -2.43 -2.33 -13.54
C ARG A 107 -2.46 -3.63 -12.77
N LEU A 108 -2.64 -3.57 -11.45
CA LEU A 108 -2.68 -4.75 -10.58
C LEU A 108 -4.02 -5.49 -10.69
N PHE A 109 -5.11 -4.74 -10.89
CA PHE A 109 -6.48 -5.25 -10.92
C PHE A 109 -7.22 -4.70 -12.15
N PRO A 110 -6.92 -5.20 -13.37
CA PRO A 110 -7.55 -4.72 -14.61
C PRO A 110 -9.07 -4.80 -14.61
N GLU A 111 -9.65 -5.71 -13.82
CA GLU A 111 -11.09 -5.83 -13.60
C GLU A 111 -11.71 -4.63 -12.89
N ALA A 112 -10.93 -3.73 -12.29
CA ALA A 112 -11.43 -2.49 -11.66
C ALA A 112 -11.78 -1.36 -12.67
N ARG A 113 -11.78 -1.65 -13.98
CA ARG A 113 -12.10 -0.70 -15.06
C ARG A 113 -13.60 -0.42 -15.24
N VAL A 114 -14.47 -1.13 -14.52
CA VAL A 114 -15.94 -1.14 -14.74
C VAL A 114 -16.62 0.12 -14.22
#